data_AF-X6LIF3-F1
#
_entry.id   AF-X6LIF3-F1
#
_cell.length_a   1.000
_cell.length_b   1.000
_cell.length_c   1.000
_cell.angle_alpha   90.00
_cell.angle_beta   90.00
_cell.angle_gamma   90.00
#
_symmetry.space_group_name_H-M   'P 1'
#
loop_
_entity.id
_entity.type
_entity.pdbx_description
1 polymer ?
#
loop_
_entity_poly.entity_id
_entity_poly.type
_entity_poly.pdbx_seq_one_letter_code
_entity_poly.pdbx_strand_id
1 'polypeptide(L)'
;ENFNKVTKWWNGKKQKDKTKIIERFKTLSNEQFGEWLLNEYKWENEITKDDIDSICFSIDSYLALITTNEDRKEEKEVDKLCIILLSFFFSSELQ
;
A
#
# COMPACT_ATOMS: atom_id res chain seq x y z
N GLU A 1 6.84 2.25 -15.59
CA GLU A 1 6.45 3.65 -15.27
C GLU A 1 5.41 3.80 -14.15
N ASN A 2 4.47 2.87 -13.97
CA ASN A 2 3.37 3.00 -12.99
C ASN A 2 3.80 3.03 -11.51
N PHE A 3 4.79 2.24 -11.10
CA PHE A 3 5.27 2.22 -9.69
C PHE A 3 5.75 3.56 -9.16
N ASN A 4 6.39 4.37 -10.01
CA ASN A 4 6.88 5.68 -9.60
C ASN A 4 5.71 6.61 -9.21
N LYS A 5 4.50 6.38 -9.74
CA LYS A 5 3.30 7.15 -9.39
C LYS A 5 2.74 6.73 -8.03
N VAL A 6 2.58 5.42 -7.80
CA VAL A 6 2.05 4.87 -6.53
C VAL A 6 2.99 5.18 -5.36
N THR A 7 4.31 5.01 -5.55
CA THR A 7 5.30 5.35 -4.52
C THR A 7 5.35 6.86 -4.24
N LYS A 8 5.29 7.72 -5.26
CA LYS A 8 5.22 9.18 -5.07
C LYS A 8 3.94 9.59 -4.35
N TRP A 9 2.81 9.00 -4.73
CA TRP A 9 1.53 9.25 -4.07
C TRP A 9 1.59 8.86 -2.60
N TRP A 10 2.07 7.65 -2.29
CA TRP A 10 2.19 7.19 -0.91
C TRP A 10 3.17 8.04 -0.10
N ASN A 11 4.35 8.33 -0.62
CA ASN A 11 5.35 9.17 0.06
C ASN A 11 4.87 10.60 0.28
N GLY A 12 3.99 11.12 -0.58
CA GLY A 12 3.36 12.43 -0.41
C GLY A 12 2.29 12.48 0.68
N LYS A 13 1.80 11.33 1.17
CA LYS A 13 0.78 11.28 2.25
C LYS A 13 1.41 11.48 3.62
N LYS A 14 0.69 12.22 4.47
CA LYS A 14 1.03 12.31 5.89
C LYS A 14 0.86 10.96 6.56
N GLN A 15 1.64 10.68 7.61
CA GLN A 15 1.55 9.42 8.37
C GLN A 15 0.12 9.10 8.83
N LYS A 16 -0.62 10.10 9.33
CA LYS A 16 -2.03 9.93 9.73
C LYS A 16 -2.93 9.43 8.60
N ASP A 17 -2.70 9.90 7.37
CA ASP A 17 -3.49 9.48 6.21
C ASP A 17 -3.10 8.06 5.79
N LYS A 18 -1.81 7.72 5.83
CA LYS A 18 -1.33 6.36 5.56
C LYS A 18 -1.91 5.35 6.54
N THR A 19 -1.94 5.67 7.84
CA THR A 19 -2.59 4.84 8.87
C THR A 19 -4.07 4.66 8.58
N LYS A 20 -4.79 5.73 8.24
CA LYS A 20 -6.22 5.66 7.87
C LYS A 20 -6.46 4.74 6.67
N ILE A 21 -5.58 4.74 5.68
CA ILE A 21 -5.67 3.85 4.51
C ILE A 21 -5.52 2.39 4.94
N ILE A 22 -4.52 2.07 5.76
CA ILE A 22 -4.28 0.70 6.25
C ILE A 22 -5.45 0.21 7.11
N GLU A 23 -5.97 1.07 8.00
CA GLU A 23 -7.15 0.74 8.81
C GLU A 23 -8.37 0.48 7.93
N ARG A 24 -8.60 1.32 6.92
CA ARG A 24 -9.70 1.13 5.97
C ARG A 24 -9.56 -0.17 5.20
N PHE A 25 -8.36 -0.51 4.77
CA PHE A 25 -8.05 -1.77 4.11
C PHE A 25 -8.39 -2.99 5.00
N LYS A 26 -8.07 -2.94 6.30
CA LYS A 26 -8.45 -4.01 7.24
C LYS A 26 -9.96 -4.16 7.41
N THR A 27 -10.73 -3.07 7.24
CA THR A 27 -12.18 -3.06 7.48
C THR A 27 -13.02 -3.33 6.24
N LEU A 28 -12.47 -3.11 5.04
CA LEU A 28 -13.19 -3.18 3.77
C LEU A 28 -12.70 -4.36 2.95
N SER A 29 -13.56 -4.91 2.09
CA SER A 29 -13.11 -5.85 1.05
C SER A 29 -12.25 -5.13 0.00
N ASN A 30 -11.43 -5.86 -0.75
CA ASN A 30 -10.54 -5.27 -1.77
C ASN A 30 -11.31 -4.44 -2.83
N GLU A 31 -12.50 -4.90 -3.25
CA GLU A 31 -13.35 -4.13 -4.19
C GLU A 31 -13.83 -2.82 -3.57
N GLN A 32 -14.40 -2.88 -2.35
CA GLN A 32 -14.91 -1.69 -1.65
C GLN A 32 -13.79 -0.72 -1.28
N PHE A 33 -12.61 -1.25 -0.94
CA PHE A 33 -11.43 -0.47 -0.68
C PHE A 33 -10.96 0.25 -1.95
N GLY A 34 -10.93 -0.42 -3.09
CA GLY A 34 -10.60 0.18 -4.38
C GLY A 34 -11.54 1.34 -4.73
N GLU A 35 -12.85 1.15 -4.61
CA GLU A 35 -13.84 2.21 -4.82
C GLU A 35 -13.68 3.39 -3.84
N TRP A 36 -13.42 3.09 -2.56
CA TRP A 36 -13.18 4.11 -1.55
C TRP A 36 -11.92 4.93 -1.86
N LEU A 37 -10.84 4.25 -2.28
CA LEU A 37 -9.56 4.86 -2.60
C LEU A 37 -9.65 5.78 -3.82
N LEU A 38 -10.48 5.41 -4.80
CA LEU A 38 -10.80 6.23 -5.98
C LEU A 38 -11.63 7.47 -5.62
N ASN A 39 -12.56 7.34 -4.67
CA ASN A 39 -13.44 8.44 -4.27
C ASN A 39 -12.77 9.46 -3.33
N GLU A 40 -11.99 9.01 -2.35
CA GLU A 40 -11.38 9.89 -1.35
C GLU A 40 -10.19 10.68 -1.88
N TYR A 41 -9.47 10.13 -2.86
CA TYR A 41 -8.25 10.74 -3.35
C TYR A 41 -8.41 11.22 -4.78
N LYS A 42 -8.20 12.52 -4.99
CA LYS A 42 -7.97 13.08 -6.32
C LYS A 42 -6.59 12.66 -6.78
N TRP A 43 -6.54 11.57 -7.53
CA TRP A 43 -5.34 11.10 -8.17
C TRP A 43 -4.97 12.05 -9.30
N GLU A 44 -3.76 12.60 -9.28
CA GLU A 44 -3.28 13.54 -10.30
C GLU A 44 -3.04 12.85 -11.66
N ASN A 45 -2.96 11.53 -11.67
CA ASN A 45 -2.82 10.70 -12.86
C ASN A 45 -3.94 9.65 -12.89
N GLU A 46 -4.30 9.16 -14.08
CA GLU A 46 -5.18 7.99 -14.22
C GLU A 46 -4.63 6.83 -13.39
N ILE A 47 -5.35 6.49 -12.31
CA ILE A 47 -5.16 5.24 -11.59
C ILE A 47 -5.81 4.15 -12.40
N THR A 48 -5.02 3.14 -12.72
CA THR A 48 -5.50 1.93 -13.34
C THR A 48 -5.92 0.93 -12.26
N LYS A 49 -6.73 -0.06 -12.66
CA LYS A 49 -7.07 -1.19 -11.77
C LYS A 49 -5.80 -1.88 -11.25
N ASP A 50 -4.78 -2.02 -12.10
CA ASP A 50 -3.49 -2.63 -11.74
C ASP A 50 -2.77 -1.84 -10.63
N ASP A 51 -2.91 -0.51 -10.60
CA ASP A 51 -2.33 0.31 -9.52
C ASP A 51 -3.04 0.04 -8.18
N ILE A 52 -4.36 -0.12 -8.19
CA ILE A 52 -5.16 -0.46 -7.00
C ILE A 52 -4.81 -1.87 -6.53
N ASP A 53 -4.78 -2.84 -7.44
CA ASP A 53 -4.44 -4.23 -7.13
C ASP A 53 -3.03 -4.32 -6.53
N SER A 54 -2.08 -3.52 -7.04
CA SER A 54 -0.72 -3.44 -6.48
C SER A 54 -0.69 -2.83 -5.07
N ILE A 55 -1.49 -1.80 -4.80
CA ILE A 55 -1.65 -1.23 -3.44
C ILE A 55 -2.23 -2.27 -2.49
N CYS A 56 -3.32 -2.94 -2.87
CA CYS A 56 -3.97 -3.97 -2.07
C CYS A 56 -3.00 -5.10 -1.74
N PHE A 57 -2.33 -5.66 -2.75
CA PHE A 57 -1.36 -6.73 -2.59
C PHE A 57 -0.21 -6.36 -1.63
N SER A 58 0.24 -5.10 -1.68
CA SER A 58 1.32 -4.62 -0.85
C SER A 58 0.91 -4.42 0.61
N ILE A 59 -0.32 -3.94 0.85
CA ILE A 59 -0.87 -3.86 2.20
C ILE A 59 -1.08 -5.27 2.77
N ASP A 60 -1.64 -6.20 1.98
CA ASP A 60 -1.79 -7.61 2.39
C ASP A 60 -0.46 -8.24 2.78
N SER A 61 0.57 -8.07 1.93
CA SER A 61 1.92 -8.60 2.19
C SER A 61 2.54 -7.99 3.45
N TYR A 62 2.34 -6.70 3.68
CA TYR A 62 2.77 -6.01 4.90
C TYR A 62 2.07 -6.57 6.12
N LEU A 63 0.74 -6.73 6.09
CA LEU A 63 0.00 -7.30 7.20
C LEU A 63 0.45 -8.72 7.52
N ALA A 64 0.62 -9.57 6.50
CA ALA A 64 1.15 -10.92 6.66
C ALA A 64 2.55 -10.93 7.29
N LEU A 65 3.42 -10.00 6.89
CA LEU A 65 4.78 -9.88 7.45
C LEU A 65 4.76 -9.46 8.93
N ILE A 66 3.91 -8.52 9.33
CA ILE A 66 3.81 -8.07 10.72
C ILE A 66 3.21 -9.16 11.59
N THR A 67 2.14 -9.82 11.13
CA THR A 67 1.50 -10.93 11.84
C THR A 67 2.48 -12.08 12.05
N THR A 68 3.47 -12.25 11.17
CA THR A 68 4.52 -13.28 11.34
C THR A 68 5.64 -12.83 12.29
N ASN A 69 5.81 -11.52 12.54
CA ASN A 69 6.91 -10.93 13.32
C ASN A 69 6.42 -10.29 14.64
N GLU A 70 5.56 -10.95 15.40
CA GLU A 70 4.85 -10.45 16.62
C GLU A 70 5.72 -9.82 17.75
N ASP A 71 7.04 -9.62 17.60
CA ASP A 71 7.94 -9.24 18.70
C ASP A 71 8.81 -7.97 18.50
N ARG A 72 8.59 -7.12 17.48
CA ARG A 72 9.41 -5.90 17.30
C ARG A 72 8.65 -4.62 16.97
N LYS A 73 8.34 -3.87 18.03
CA LYS A 73 8.16 -2.40 18.16
C LYS A 73 7.56 -1.65 16.95
N GLU A 74 6.32 -1.22 17.14
CA GLU A 74 5.38 -0.60 16.20
C GLU A 74 5.73 0.80 15.63
N GLU A 75 6.84 1.44 16.00
CA GLU A 75 7.01 2.89 15.74
C GLU A 75 7.68 3.28 14.40
N LYS A 76 8.03 2.33 13.51
CA LYS A 76 8.65 2.64 12.19
C LYS A 76 8.02 1.89 11.01
N GLU A 77 6.76 1.56 11.16
CA GLU A 77 6.07 0.50 10.43
C GLU A 77 5.57 0.89 9.03
N VAL A 78 5.10 2.13 8.86
CA VAL A 78 4.47 2.59 7.61
C VAL A 78 5.49 2.89 6.49
N ASP A 79 6.74 3.20 6.86
CA ASP A 79 7.82 3.37 5.88
C ASP A 79 8.37 2.01 5.39
N LYS A 80 8.11 0.92 6.14
CA LYS A 80 8.43 -0.45 5.68
C LYS A 80 7.53 -0.89 4.53
N LEU A 81 6.30 -0.40 4.43
CA LEU A 81 5.43 -0.64 3.28
C LEU A 81 6.09 -0.20 1.97
N CYS A 82 6.78 0.94 1.95
CA CYS A 82 7.56 1.39 0.78
C CYS A 82 8.70 0.43 0.43
N ILE A 83 9.34 -0.14 1.45
CA ILE A 83 10.45 -1.10 1.27
C ILE A 83 9.90 -2.43 0.74
N ILE A 84 8.77 -2.91 1.26
CA ILE A 84 8.08 -4.11 0.79
C ILE A 84 7.59 -3.93 -0.65
N LEU A 85 6.96 -2.78 -0.95
CA LEU A 85 6.55 -2.36 -2.29
C LEU A 85 7.73 -2.43 -3.29
N LEU A 86 8.93 -2.00 -2.87
CA LEU A 86 10.14 -2.08 -3.69
C LEU A 86 10.69 -3.52 -3.77
N SER A 87 10.75 -4.27 -2.66
CA SER A 87 11.39 -5.60 -2.63
C SER A 87 10.59 -6.70 -3.32
N PHE A 88 9.25 -6.64 -3.27
CA PHE A 88 8.41 -7.66 -3.90
C PHE A 88 8.50 -7.56 -5.43
N PHE A 89 8.58 -6.33 -5.97
CA PHE A 89 8.73 -6.11 -7.41
C PHE A 89 10.08 -6.59 -7.95
N PHE A 90 11.19 -6.28 -7.26
CA PHE A 90 12.52 -6.79 -7.64
C PHE A 90 12.61 -8.33 -7.61
N SER A 91 11.75 -8.99 -6.82
CA SER A 91 11.71 -10.45 -6.73
C SER A 91 10.85 -11.08 -7.84
N SER A 92 9.76 -10.42 -8.26
CA SER A 92 8.92 -10.87 -9.39
C SER A 92 9.49 -10.56 -10.77
N GLU A 93 10.46 -9.65 -10.88
CA GLU A 93 11.17 -9.34 -12.14
C GLU A 93 12.37 -10.29 -12.43
N LEU A 94 12.61 -11.26 -11.54
CA LEU A 94 13.73 -12.21 -11.62
C LEU A 94 13.31 -13.64 -11.97
N GLN A 95 12.09 -13.82 -12.49
CA GLN A 95 11.53 -15.11 -12.91
C GLN A 95 10.94 -15.02 -14.31
#